data_AF-A0A9X5GT18-F1
#
_entry.id   AF-A0A9X5GT18-F1
#
_cell.length_a   1.000
_cell.length_b   1.000
_cell.length_c   1.000
_cell.angle_alpha   90.00
_cell.angle_beta   90.00
_cell.angle_gamma   90.00
#
_symmetry.space_group_name_H-M   'P 1'
#
loop_
_entity.id
_entity.type
_entity.pdbx_description
1 polymer ?
#
loop_
_entity_poly.entity_id
_entity_poly.type
_entity_poly.pdbx_seq_one_letter_code
_entity_poly.pdbx_strand_id
1 'polypeptide(L)' 'MEFSRDDLVEAKRQIDSTLHKLRETIKTFESKENSDKYKSQITLAKRRVEAFKIANLLLKMN' A
#
# COMPACT_ATOMS: atom_id res chain seq x y z
N MET A 1 20.10 -12.81 4.52
CA MET A 1 20.23 -12.07 3.25
C MET A 1 20.63 -10.67 3.61
N GLU A 2 21.76 -10.19 3.10
CA GLU A 2 22.13 -8.78 3.23
C GLU A 2 21.56 -8.03 2.02
N PHE A 3 20.90 -6.89 2.27
CA PHE A 3 20.37 -6.02 1.22
C PHE A 3 21.30 -4.84 1.07
N SER A 4 21.61 -4.46 -0.17
CA SER A 4 22.36 -3.22 -0.43
C SER A 4 21.49 -2.01 -0.13
N ARG A 5 22.13 -0.83 -0.01
CA ARG A 5 21.40 0.44 0.11
C ARG A 5 20.48 0.67 -1.08
N ASP A 6 20.91 0.31 -2.28
CA ASP A 6 20.12 0.47 -3.50
C ASP A 6 18.89 -0.46 -3.51
N ASP A 7 19.04 -1.69 -2.99
CA ASP A 7 17.90 -2.60 -2.80
C ASP A 7 16.86 -2.01 -1.84
N LEU A 8 17.31 -1.40 -0.74
CA LEU A 8 16.42 -0.76 0.24
C LEU A 8 15.72 0.48 -0.35
N VAL A 9 16.43 1.29 -1.14
CA VAL A 9 15.87 2.45 -1.85
C VAL A 9 14.82 2.00 -2.86
N GLU A 10 15.09 0.95 -3.62
CA GLU A 10 14.14 0.44 -4.61
C GLU A 10 12.95 -0.23 -3.93
N ALA A 11 13.15 -1.01 -2.88
CA ALA A 11 12.06 -1.57 -2.08
C ALA A 11 11.14 -0.46 -1.54
N LYS A 12 11.71 0.65 -1.05
CA LYS A 12 10.94 1.81 -0.61
C LYS A 12 10.10 2.42 -1.74
N ARG A 13 10.69 2.60 -2.94
CA ARG A 13 9.97 3.11 -4.13
C ARG A 13 8.81 2.19 -4.51
N GLN A 14 9.01 0.88 -4.47
CA GLN A 14 7.95 -0.09 -4.78
C GLN A 14 6.81 -0.04 -3.75
N ILE A 15 7.12 0.14 -2.46
CA ILE A 15 6.12 0.32 -1.40
C ILE A 15 5.34 1.62 -1.62
N ASP A 16 6.01 2.74 -1.91
CA ASP A 16 5.35 4.02 -2.17
C ASP A 16 4.40 3.94 -3.38
N SER A 17 4.83 3.29 -4.48
CA SER A 17 4.00 3.03 -5.66
C SER A 17 2.78 2.17 -5.34
N THR A 18 2.97 1.12 -4.53
CA THR A 18 1.88 0.23 -4.09
C THR A 18 0.88 0.96 -3.20
N LEU A 19 1.35 1.79 -2.27
CA LEU A 19 0.50 2.64 -1.42
C LEU A 19 -0.37 3.58 -2.26
N HIS A 20 0.20 4.21 -3.30
CA HIS A 20 -0.56 5.06 -4.21
C HIS A 20 -1.66 4.27 -4.92
N LYS A 21 -1.33 3.14 -5.54
CA LYS A 21 -2.31 2.28 -6.25
C LYS A 21 -3.43 1.77 -5.35
N LEU A 22 -3.11 1.37 -4.11
CA LEU A 22 -4.12 0.91 -3.14
C LEU A 22 -5.10 2.03 -2.77
N ARG A 23 -4.62 3.27 -2.60
CA ARG A 23 -5.49 4.43 -2.32
C ARG A 23 -6.43 4.72 -3.49
N GLU A 24 -5.92 4.71 -4.72
CA GLU A 24 -6.76 4.89 -5.91
C GLU A 24 -7.75 3.74 -6.10
N THR A 25 -7.37 2.51 -5.75
CA THR A 25 -8.26 1.33 -5.77
C THR A 25 -9.40 1.49 -4.77
N ILE A 26 -9.11 1.95 -3.55
CA ILE A 26 -10.13 2.24 -2.53
C ILE A 26 -11.10 3.30 -3.05
N LYS A 27 -10.59 4.43 -3.54
CA LYS A 27 -11.44 5.51 -4.11
C LYS A 27 -12.33 4.99 -5.23
N THR A 28 -11.77 4.19 -6.14
CA THR A 28 -12.49 3.62 -7.28
C THR A 28 -13.63 2.71 -6.84
N PHE A 29 -13.42 1.88 -5.80
CA PHE A 29 -14.47 1.00 -5.29
C PHE A 29 -15.52 1.75 -4.46
N GLU A 30 -15.10 2.73 -3.67
CA GLU A 30 -16.01 3.58 -2.89
C GLU A 30 -16.89 4.47 -3.79
N SER A 31 -16.44 4.81 -5.00
CA SER A 31 -17.22 5.61 -5.96
C SER A 31 -18.21 4.81 -6.82
N LYS A 32 -18.26 3.48 -6.69
CA LYS A 32 -19.24 2.65 -7.44
C LYS A 32 -20.61 2.75 -6.77
N GLU A 33 -21.67 2.88 -7.56
CA GLU A 33 -23.07 2.89 -7.05
C GLU A 33 -23.41 1.68 -6.18
N ASN A 34 -22.76 0.53 -6.41
CA ASN A 34 -22.92 -0.69 -5.63
C ASN A 34 -21.70 -0.97 -4.73
N SER A 35 -21.20 0.03 -4.02
CA SER A 35 -19.99 -0.05 -3.18
C SER A 35 -20.00 -1.23 -2.19
N ASP A 36 -21.18 -1.63 -1.70
CA ASP A 36 -21.34 -2.77 -0.79
C ASP A 36 -20.82 -4.09 -1.36
N LYS A 37 -20.87 -4.28 -2.69
CA LYS A 37 -20.28 -5.46 -3.36
C LYS A 37 -18.76 -5.52 -3.23
N TYR A 38 -18.13 -4.39 -2.94
CA TYR A 38 -16.67 -4.26 -2.83
C TYR A 38 -16.19 -4.11 -1.38
N LYS A 39 -17.07 -4.28 -0.38
CA LYS A 39 -16.77 -4.03 1.03
C LYS A 39 -15.57 -4.82 1.55
N SER A 40 -15.44 -6.09 1.15
CA SER A 40 -14.30 -6.94 1.56
C SER A 40 -12.99 -6.48 0.91
N GLN A 41 -13.03 -6.10 -0.37
CA GLN A 41 -11.89 -5.56 -1.11
C GLN A 41 -11.42 -4.23 -0.54
N ILE A 42 -12.35 -3.31 -0.24
CA ILE A 42 -12.06 -2.02 0.40
C ILE A 42 -11.42 -2.25 1.77
N THR A 43 -12.01 -3.13 2.59
CA THR A 43 -11.48 -3.46 3.93
C THR A 43 -10.05 -3.99 3.84
N LEU A 44 -9.80 -4.92 2.92
CA LEU A 44 -8.48 -5.51 2.73
C LEU A 44 -7.47 -4.49 2.20
N ALA A 45 -7.86 -3.64 1.26
CA ALA A 45 -7.01 -2.57 0.74
C ALA A 45 -6.63 -1.57 1.83
N LYS A 46 -7.58 -1.15 2.69
CA LYS A 46 -7.30 -0.27 3.85
C LYS A 46 -6.29 -0.90 4.81
N ARG A 47 -6.45 -2.19 5.14
CA ARG A 47 -5.48 -2.91 6.00
C ARG A 47 -4.09 -2.97 5.38
N ARG A 48 -3.99 -3.21 4.06
CA ARG A 48 -2.70 -3.20 3.34
C ARG A 48 -2.06 -1.82 3.34
N VAL A 49 -2.84 -0.75 3.21
CA VAL A 49 -2.32 0.62 3.33
C VAL A 49 -1.65 0.83 4.69
N GLU A 50 -2.29 0.40 5.79
CA GLU A 50 -1.68 0.55 7.12
C GLU A 50 -0.42 -0.31 7.29
N ALA A 51 -0.43 -1.57 6.82
CA ALA A 51 0.75 -2.43 6.85
C ALA A 51 1.93 -1.84 6.06
N PHE A 52 1.68 -1.31 4.85
CA PHE A 52 2.72 -0.73 4.03
C PHE A 52 3.22 0.63 4.55
N LYS A 53 2.40 1.40 5.27
CA LYS A 53 2.88 2.59 6.00
C LYS A 53 3.92 2.21 7.05
N ILE A 54 3.67 1.14 7.81
CA ILE A 54 4.62 0.62 8.81
C ILE A 54 5.90 0.15 8.10
N ALA A 55 5.78 -0.64 7.04
CA ALA A 55 6.94 -1.11 6.27
C ALA A 55 7.80 0.06 5.74
N ASN A 56 7.15 1.12 5.21
CA ASN A 56 7.84 2.31 4.73
C ASN A 56 8.55 3.09 5.86
N LEU A 57 7.96 3.12 7.06
CA LEU A 57 8.60 3.73 8.24
C LEU A 57 9.86 2.98 8.64
N LEU A 58 9.80 1.64 8.69
CA LEU A 58 10.94 0.80 9.04
C LEU A 58 12.10 0.93 8.04
N LEU A 59 11.80 1.12 6.75
CA LEU A 59 12.82 1.37 5.73
C LEU A 59 13.46 2.78 5.80
N LYS A 60 12.82 3.76 6.46
CA LYS A 60 13.40 5.10 6.64
C LYS A 60 14.34 5.20 7.84
N MET A 61 14.28 4.24 8.76
CA MET A 61 15.09 4.21 9.98
C MET A 61 16.43 3.47 9.80
N ASN A 62 16.70 2.98 8.58
CA ASN A 62 17.89 2.22 8.19
C ASN A 62 18.76 3.00 7.20
#